data_AF-A0A1T5FYK7-F1
#
_entry.id   AF-A0A1T5FYK7-F1
#
_cell.length_a   1.000
_cell.length_b   1.000
_cell.length_c   1.000
_cell.angle_alpha   90.00
_cell.angle_beta   90.00
_cell.angle_gamma   90.00
#
_symmetry.space_group_name_H-M   'P 1'
#
loop_
_entity.id
_entity.type
_entity.pdbx_description
1 polymer ?
#
loop_
_entity_poly.entity_id
_entity_poly.type
_entity_poly.pdbx_seq_one_letter_code
_entity_poly.pdbx_strand_id
1 'polypeptide(L)'
;MIDRFWQDFERSRGPEYPELKQLLQKGGDHLPDEKNLVSDRFLQLQFLYGYLFFGFISAGTGLNFLDHRITAKGWPSIPREKRNFYQKFSYNGTDHFYIGSFIHVERLSEEEKRMLMLCLVDKESTTLVRRAGLVIRSTYKKVLAVYPEKTQGKIEIQTKEDGTIKIDGSSLILGMCSTPAYNADGQYTDMEGEVQRRRVLRRVREEIQEKVSKFLGTEVVFLLDL
;
A
#
# COMPACT_ATOMS: atom_id res chain seq x y z
N MET A 1 2.94 -1.13 -22.83
CA MET A 1 3.19 -0.76 -21.41
C MET A 1 1.89 -0.49 -20.67
N ILE A 2 0.94 0.25 -21.26
CA ILE A 2 -0.40 0.47 -20.69
C ILE A 2 -1.25 -0.82 -20.66
N ASP A 3 -1.16 -1.66 -21.68
CA ASP A 3 -1.94 -2.91 -21.72
C ASP A 3 -1.57 -3.87 -20.58
N ARG A 4 -0.26 -3.99 -20.28
CA ARG A 4 0.21 -4.80 -19.15
C ARG A 4 -0.29 -4.24 -17.81
N PHE A 5 -0.28 -2.91 -17.65
CA PHE A 5 -0.80 -2.26 -16.45
C PHE A 5 -2.26 -2.64 -16.20
N TRP A 6 -3.11 -2.59 -17.23
CA TRP A 6 -4.54 -2.91 -17.11
C TRP A 6 -4.80 -4.42 -16.96
N GLN A 7 -4.03 -5.27 -17.64
CA GLN A 7 -4.10 -6.72 -17.43
C GLN A 7 -3.76 -7.09 -15.99
N ASP A 8 -2.70 -6.49 -15.43
CA ASP A 8 -2.30 -6.73 -14.04
C ASP A 8 -3.36 -6.17 -13.07
N PHE A 9 -3.94 -5.00 -13.36
CA PHE A 9 -5.06 -4.44 -12.59
C PHE A 9 -6.31 -5.34 -12.59
N GLU A 10 -6.69 -5.89 -13.75
CA GLU A 10 -7.86 -6.78 -13.89
C GLU A 10 -7.66 -8.15 -13.23
N ARG A 11 -6.42 -8.66 -13.23
CA ARG A 11 -6.07 -9.89 -12.50
C ARG A 11 -6.06 -9.68 -10.99
N SER A 12 -5.96 -8.43 -10.56
CA SER A 12 -5.97 -8.09 -9.15
C SER A 12 -7.40 -8.04 -8.62
N ARG A 13 -7.63 -8.74 -7.51
CA ARG A 13 -8.92 -8.68 -6.81
C ARG A 13 -8.91 -7.45 -5.90
N GLY A 14 -9.83 -6.52 -6.15
CA GLY A 14 -10.14 -5.44 -5.22
C GLY A 14 -10.87 -5.94 -3.96
N PRO A 15 -10.93 -5.13 -2.88
CA PRO A 15 -11.65 -5.49 -1.67
C PRO A 15 -13.16 -5.59 -1.88
N GLU A 16 -13.80 -6.55 -1.22
CA GLU A 16 -15.25 -6.63 -1.13
C GLU A 16 -15.76 -5.94 0.15
N TYR A 17 -17.04 -5.56 0.15
CA TYR A 17 -17.67 -4.87 1.28
C TYR A 17 -17.49 -5.58 2.64
N PRO A 18 -17.63 -6.92 2.76
CA PRO A 18 -17.41 -7.61 4.04
C PRO A 18 -15.98 -7.50 4.56
N GLU A 19 -14.98 -7.52 3.67
CA GLU A 19 -13.56 -7.40 4.04
C GLU A 19 -13.24 -5.99 4.53
N LEU A 20 -13.79 -4.97 3.86
CA LEU A 20 -13.67 -3.58 4.32
C LEU A 20 -14.36 -3.37 5.68
N LYS A 21 -15.58 -3.91 5.84
CA LYS A 21 -16.33 -3.79 7.09
C LYS A 21 -15.58 -4.42 8.26
N GLN A 22 -14.92 -5.55 8.06
CA GLN A 22 -14.09 -6.18 9.10
C GLN A 22 -12.89 -5.32 9.51
N LEU A 23 -12.26 -4.62 8.57
CA LEU A 23 -11.18 -3.67 8.87
C LEU A 23 -11.69 -2.54 9.78
N LEU A 24 -12.78 -1.89 9.36
CA LEU A 24 -13.37 -0.74 10.04
C LEU A 24 -13.91 -1.08 11.45
N GLN A 25 -14.36 -2.32 11.66
CA GLN A 25 -14.79 -2.79 12.98
C GLN A 25 -13.63 -3.08 13.94
N LYS A 26 -12.41 -3.31 13.43
CA LYS A 26 -11.24 -3.75 14.21
C LYS A 26 -10.24 -2.63 14.51
N GLY A 27 -10.24 -1.54 13.74
CA GLY A 27 -9.31 -0.43 13.92
C GLY A 27 -9.99 0.89 13.60
N GLY A 28 -9.75 1.92 14.44
CA GLY A 28 -10.43 3.22 14.43
C GLY A 28 -10.20 4.12 13.21
N ASP A 29 -9.99 3.54 12.03
CA ASP A 29 -10.12 4.26 10.77
C ASP A 29 -11.61 4.56 10.57
N HIS A 30 -12.01 5.75 10.99
CA HIS A 30 -13.39 6.21 10.84
C HIS A 30 -13.67 6.45 9.35
N LEU A 31 -14.65 5.72 8.80
CA LEU A 31 -15.35 6.23 7.62
C LEU A 31 -15.93 7.61 7.97
N PRO A 32 -16.03 8.55 7.01
CA PRO A 32 -16.88 9.72 7.19
C PRO A 32 -18.27 9.26 7.64
N ASP A 33 -18.88 10.04 8.54
CA ASP A 33 -20.09 9.77 9.31
C ASP A 33 -21.40 9.61 8.49
N GLU A 34 -21.32 9.01 7.31
CA GLU A 34 -22.48 8.66 6.50
C GLU A 34 -22.58 7.15 6.38
N LYS A 35 -23.51 6.59 7.18
CA LYS A 35 -23.97 5.19 7.19
C LYS A 35 -24.46 4.66 5.82
N ASN A 36 -24.36 5.45 4.75
CA ASN A 36 -24.68 5.10 3.38
C ASN A 36 -23.56 5.64 2.48
N LEU A 37 -22.80 4.76 1.80
CA LEU A 37 -22.11 4.97 0.49
C LEU A 37 -20.79 4.21 0.31
N VAL A 38 -20.50 3.15 1.08
CA VAL A 38 -19.58 2.12 0.55
C VAL A 38 -20.32 1.37 -0.56
N SER A 39 -20.26 1.94 -1.76
CA SER A 39 -20.77 1.37 -3.01
C SER A 39 -19.66 0.61 -3.72
N ASP A 40 -20.01 -0.24 -4.68
CA ASP A 40 -19.03 -0.89 -5.56
C ASP A 40 -18.14 0.15 -6.25
N ARG A 41 -18.71 1.32 -6.58
CA ARG A 41 -17.98 2.45 -7.15
C ARG A 41 -16.93 3.02 -6.19
N PHE A 42 -17.23 3.08 -4.89
CA PHE A 42 -16.26 3.50 -3.88
C PHE A 42 -15.10 2.51 -3.79
N LEU A 43 -15.40 1.21 -3.74
CA LEU A 43 -14.39 0.14 -3.68
C LEU A 43 -13.50 0.13 -4.94
N GLN A 44 -14.10 0.27 -6.12
CA GLN A 44 -13.37 0.37 -7.39
C GLN A 44 -12.44 1.58 -7.43
N LEU A 45 -12.93 2.74 -6.99
CA LEU A 45 -12.14 3.96 -6.95
C LEU A 45 -10.99 3.84 -5.94
N GLN A 46 -11.25 3.28 -4.76
CA GLN A 46 -10.24 3.02 -3.74
C GLN A 46 -9.13 2.12 -4.29
N PHE A 47 -9.52 1.01 -4.93
CA PHE A 47 -8.60 0.06 -5.50
C PHE A 47 -7.76 0.67 -6.64
N LEU A 48 -8.40 1.37 -7.58
CA LEU A 48 -7.72 2.08 -8.66
C LEU A 48 -6.74 3.14 -8.14
N TYR A 49 -7.16 3.92 -7.15
CA TYR A 49 -6.30 4.95 -6.56
C TYR A 49 -5.05 4.33 -5.95
N GLY A 50 -5.21 3.27 -5.16
CA GLY A 50 -4.09 2.53 -4.57
C GLY A 50 -3.15 1.97 -5.64
N TYR A 51 -3.71 1.34 -6.66
CA TYR A 51 -2.94 0.76 -7.77
C TYR A 51 -2.10 1.82 -8.52
N LEU A 52 -2.72 2.96 -8.86
CA LEU A 52 -2.03 4.07 -9.54
C LEU A 52 -0.99 4.73 -8.64
N PHE A 53 -1.30 4.95 -7.36
CA PHE A 53 -0.34 5.49 -6.39
C PHE A 53 0.87 4.58 -6.23
N PHE A 54 0.66 3.28 -6.12
CA PHE A 54 1.75 2.33 -6.00
C PHE A 54 2.62 2.28 -7.26
N GLY A 55 1.98 2.33 -8.45
CA GLY A 55 2.68 2.48 -9.72
C GLY A 55 3.53 3.75 -9.78
N PHE A 56 2.98 4.88 -9.32
CA PHE A 56 3.68 6.16 -9.25
C PHE A 56 4.92 6.10 -8.35
N ILE A 57 4.81 5.58 -7.12
CA ILE A 57 5.97 5.46 -6.22
C ILE A 57 6.98 4.44 -6.74
N SER A 58 6.51 3.33 -7.32
CA SER A 58 7.40 2.26 -7.79
C SER A 58 8.23 2.71 -8.98
N ALA A 59 7.62 3.45 -9.91
CA ALA A 59 8.33 4.03 -11.05
C ALA A 59 9.36 5.09 -10.62
N GLY A 60 9.02 5.91 -9.61
CA GLY A 60 9.92 6.96 -9.10
C GLY A 60 11.04 6.48 -8.19
N THR A 61 10.86 5.35 -7.50
CA THR A 61 11.78 4.89 -6.45
C THR A 61 12.45 3.55 -6.79
N GLY A 62 12.01 2.85 -7.82
CA GLY A 62 12.54 1.53 -8.19
C GLY A 62 12.15 0.42 -7.21
N LEU A 63 11.05 0.60 -6.47
CA LEU A 63 10.53 -0.36 -5.50
C LEU A 63 10.35 -1.77 -6.11
N ASN A 64 9.86 -1.84 -7.35
CA ASN A 64 9.73 -3.11 -8.10
C ASN A 64 11.07 -3.83 -8.29
N PHE A 65 12.17 -3.12 -8.52
CA PHE A 65 13.49 -3.76 -8.65
C PHE A 65 13.96 -4.33 -7.32
N LEU A 66 13.65 -3.68 -6.21
CA LEU A 66 13.97 -4.18 -4.88
C LEU A 66 13.13 -5.42 -4.54
N ASP A 67 11.85 -5.41 -4.89
CA ASP A 67 10.96 -6.57 -4.72
C ASP A 67 11.47 -7.79 -5.51
N HIS A 68 11.89 -7.59 -6.76
CA HIS A 68 12.52 -8.65 -7.55
C HIS A 68 13.83 -9.16 -6.94
N ARG A 69 14.64 -8.29 -6.33
CA ARG A 69 15.88 -8.71 -5.64
C ARG A 69 15.60 -9.50 -4.36
N ILE A 70 14.55 -9.15 -3.62
CA ILE A 70 14.08 -9.92 -2.46
C ILE A 70 13.60 -11.30 -2.91
N THR A 71 12.78 -11.35 -3.96
CA THR A 71 12.27 -12.60 -4.55
C THR A 71 13.41 -13.48 -5.08
N ALA A 72 14.39 -12.90 -5.77
CA ALA A 72 15.55 -13.63 -6.31
C ALA A 72 16.47 -14.20 -5.22
N LYS A 73 16.42 -13.67 -3.99
CA LYS A 73 17.10 -14.25 -2.83
C LYS A 73 16.36 -15.46 -2.24
N GLY A 74 15.19 -15.81 -2.78
CA GLY A 74 14.38 -16.92 -2.31
C GLY A 74 13.63 -16.63 -1.01
N TRP A 75 13.50 -15.35 -0.63
CA TRP A 75 12.73 -14.99 0.55
C TRP A 75 11.24 -14.97 0.22
N PRO A 76 10.42 -15.80 0.88
CA PRO A 76 9.02 -15.91 0.54
C PRO A 76 8.25 -14.69 1.05
N SER A 77 7.25 -14.29 0.26
CA SER A 77 6.22 -13.36 0.70
C SER A 77 5.20 -14.07 1.59
N ILE A 78 4.38 -13.29 2.29
CA ILE A 78 3.32 -13.86 3.12
C ILE A 78 2.28 -14.54 2.21
N PRO A 79 1.89 -15.80 2.47
CA PRO A 79 0.80 -16.47 1.76
C PRO A 79 -0.50 -15.64 1.82
N ARG A 80 -1.24 -15.60 0.71
CA ARG A 80 -2.38 -14.68 0.54
C ARG A 80 -3.45 -14.82 1.64
N GLU A 81 -3.69 -16.03 2.10
CA GLU A 81 -4.64 -16.36 3.17
C GLU A 81 -4.21 -15.83 4.54
N LYS A 82 -2.90 -15.64 4.76
CA LYS A 82 -2.31 -15.08 5.98
C LYS A 82 -2.09 -13.57 5.92
N ARG A 83 -2.21 -12.96 4.74
CA ARG A 83 -2.08 -11.51 4.55
C ARG A 83 -3.21 -10.78 5.30
N ASN A 84 -2.91 -9.62 5.89
CA ASN A 84 -3.92 -8.71 6.42
C ASN A 84 -4.64 -7.96 5.26
N PHE A 85 -5.62 -7.10 5.58
CA PHE A 85 -6.37 -6.35 4.56
C PHE A 85 -5.44 -5.55 3.62
N TYR A 86 -4.53 -4.76 4.19
CA TYR A 86 -3.60 -3.90 3.44
C TYR A 86 -2.69 -4.71 2.51
N GLN A 87 -2.13 -5.81 3.01
CA GLN A 87 -1.27 -6.72 2.25
C GLN A 87 -2.03 -7.45 1.12
N LYS A 88 -3.32 -7.73 1.30
CA LYS A 88 -4.14 -8.40 0.27
C LYS A 88 -4.48 -7.48 -0.90
N PHE A 89 -4.73 -6.19 -0.63
CA PHE A 89 -5.33 -5.27 -1.62
C PHE A 89 -4.39 -4.20 -2.14
N SER A 90 -3.16 -4.12 -1.65
CA SER A 90 -2.12 -3.25 -2.19
C SER A 90 -1.31 -3.94 -3.31
N TYR A 91 -1.97 -4.51 -4.31
CA TYR A 91 -1.28 -5.21 -5.39
C TYR A 91 -0.97 -4.26 -6.54
N ASN A 92 0.29 -4.23 -6.98
CA ASN A 92 0.73 -3.59 -8.23
C ASN A 92 1.79 -4.44 -8.96
N GLY A 93 1.90 -5.72 -8.59
CA GLY A 93 2.98 -6.60 -9.03
C GLY A 93 4.19 -6.71 -8.10
N THR A 94 4.13 -6.16 -6.87
CA THR A 94 5.10 -6.48 -5.81
C THR A 94 4.53 -7.46 -4.80
N ASP A 95 5.37 -8.37 -4.30
CA ASP A 95 4.98 -9.39 -3.33
C ASP A 95 5.27 -9.01 -1.88
N HIS A 96 6.23 -8.12 -1.64
CA HIS A 96 6.73 -7.81 -0.31
C HIS A 96 6.29 -6.44 0.20
N PHE A 97 5.98 -5.51 -0.71
CA PHE A 97 5.62 -4.14 -0.35
C PHE A 97 4.12 -3.88 -0.46
N TYR A 98 3.59 -3.03 0.43
CA TYR A 98 2.17 -2.66 0.44
C TYR A 98 1.93 -1.26 1.03
N ILE A 99 0.79 -0.65 0.73
CA ILE A 99 0.31 0.57 1.38
C ILE A 99 -0.30 0.17 2.72
N GLY A 100 0.24 0.70 3.82
CA GLY A 100 -0.20 0.42 5.19
C GLY A 100 -1.23 1.42 5.73
N SER A 101 -1.68 2.36 4.89
CA SER A 101 -2.70 3.36 5.22
C SER A 101 -4.04 3.05 4.54
N PHE A 102 -5.14 3.40 5.20
CA PHE A 102 -6.43 3.45 4.53
C PHE A 102 -6.43 4.51 3.42
N ILE A 103 -7.08 4.19 2.29
CA ILE A 103 -7.15 5.07 1.13
C ILE A 103 -8.49 5.81 1.16
N HIS A 104 -8.45 7.06 1.63
CA HIS A 104 -9.63 7.90 1.85
C HIS A 104 -10.10 8.61 0.56
N VAL A 105 -10.62 7.85 -0.40
CA VAL A 105 -11.08 8.40 -1.70
C VAL A 105 -12.27 9.35 -1.58
N GLU A 106 -12.97 9.38 -0.45
CA GLU A 106 -13.95 10.41 -0.12
C GLU A 106 -13.37 11.82 -0.12
N ARG A 107 -12.05 11.98 0.13
CA ARG A 107 -11.34 13.27 0.21
C ARG A 107 -11.01 13.84 -1.17
N LEU A 108 -11.33 13.11 -2.22
CA LEU A 108 -11.25 13.58 -3.60
C LEU A 108 -12.45 14.47 -3.92
N SER A 109 -12.23 15.49 -4.76
CA SER A 109 -13.33 16.25 -5.35
C SER A 109 -14.12 15.37 -6.32
N GLU A 110 -15.39 15.71 -6.59
CA GLU A 110 -16.21 14.96 -7.56
C GLU A 110 -15.61 14.96 -8.97
N GLU A 111 -14.87 16.02 -9.34
CA GLU A 111 -14.14 16.07 -10.61
C GLU A 111 -12.97 15.08 -10.63
N GLU A 112 -12.17 15.02 -9.55
CA GLU A 112 -11.08 14.05 -9.40
C GLU A 112 -11.60 12.61 -9.44
N LYS A 113 -12.70 12.32 -8.73
CA LYS A 113 -13.38 11.01 -8.74
C LYS A 113 -13.85 10.65 -10.14
N ARG A 114 -14.52 11.58 -10.85
CA ARG A 114 -15.02 11.36 -12.21
C ARG A 114 -13.87 11.06 -13.17
N MET A 115 -12.79 11.84 -13.11
CA MET A 115 -11.63 11.66 -13.97
C MET A 115 -10.98 10.28 -13.76
N LEU A 116 -10.77 9.86 -12.50
CA LEU A 116 -10.22 8.52 -12.20
C LEU A 116 -11.14 7.41 -12.73
N MET A 117 -12.45 7.54 -12.55
CA MET A 117 -13.42 6.56 -13.07
C MET A 117 -13.45 6.49 -14.59
N LEU A 118 -13.23 7.61 -15.30
CA LEU A 118 -13.15 7.59 -16.77
C LEU A 118 -11.98 6.73 -17.27
N CYS A 119 -10.90 6.59 -16.50
CA CYS A 119 -9.79 5.70 -16.84
C CYS A 119 -10.19 4.21 -16.83
N LEU A 120 -11.22 3.84 -16.05
CA LEU A 120 -11.74 2.47 -16.07
C LEU A 120 -12.61 2.19 -17.30
N VAL A 121 -13.19 3.24 -17.89
CA VAL A 121 -14.05 3.14 -19.08
C VAL A 121 -13.21 3.14 -20.35
N ASP A 122 -12.25 4.05 -20.45
CA ASP A 122 -11.37 4.20 -21.61
C ASP A 122 -9.90 3.98 -21.19
N LYS A 123 -9.54 2.70 -21.18
CA LYS A 123 -8.24 2.19 -20.73
C LYS A 123 -7.11 2.46 -21.72
N GLU A 124 -7.44 2.61 -23.00
CA GLU A 124 -6.47 2.83 -24.08
C GLU A 124 -6.05 4.31 -24.18
N SER A 125 -6.86 5.22 -23.63
CA SER A 125 -6.57 6.64 -23.63
C SER A 125 -5.37 7.01 -22.74
N THR A 126 -4.21 7.12 -23.39
CA THR A 126 -2.97 7.65 -22.80
C THR A 126 -3.15 9.01 -22.12
N THR A 127 -4.04 9.85 -22.66
CA THR A 127 -4.37 11.17 -22.10
C THR A 127 -5.08 11.04 -20.75
N LEU A 128 -6.05 10.12 -20.63
CA LEU A 128 -6.74 9.86 -19.37
C LEU A 128 -5.77 9.28 -18.33
N VAL A 129 -4.95 8.31 -18.70
CA VAL A 129 -3.94 7.73 -17.80
C VAL A 129 -2.96 8.80 -17.28
N ARG A 130 -2.50 9.72 -18.14
CA ARG A 130 -1.64 10.84 -17.72
C ARG A 130 -2.35 11.78 -16.75
N ARG A 131 -3.61 12.12 -17.01
CA ARG A 131 -4.43 12.95 -16.10
C ARG A 131 -4.65 12.25 -14.76
N ALA A 132 -4.85 10.93 -14.76
CA ALA A 132 -4.92 10.14 -13.54
C ALA A 132 -3.63 10.22 -12.73
N GLY A 133 -2.47 10.08 -13.37
CA GLY A 133 -1.18 10.28 -12.72
C GLY A 133 -1.03 11.67 -12.08
N LEU A 134 -1.55 12.73 -12.74
CA LEU A 134 -1.53 14.08 -12.17
C LEU A 134 -2.42 14.21 -10.93
N VAL A 135 -3.62 13.63 -10.95
CA VAL A 135 -4.50 13.59 -9.76
C VAL A 135 -3.81 12.86 -8.62
N ILE A 136 -3.30 11.65 -8.85
CA ILE A 136 -2.55 10.91 -7.81
C ILE A 136 -1.44 11.78 -7.21
N ARG A 137 -0.64 12.44 -8.06
CA ARG A 137 0.47 13.29 -7.62
C ARG A 137 0.01 14.51 -6.81
N SER A 138 -1.13 15.11 -7.12
CA SER A 138 -1.64 16.27 -6.37
C SER A 138 -2.41 15.87 -5.11
N THR A 139 -2.94 14.65 -5.03
CA THR A 139 -3.88 14.26 -3.96
C THR A 139 -3.36 13.25 -2.94
N TYR A 140 -2.23 12.57 -3.18
CA TYR A 140 -1.80 11.47 -2.29
C TYR A 140 -1.64 11.89 -0.83
N LYS A 141 -1.13 13.09 -0.53
CA LYS A 141 -0.98 13.56 0.85
C LYS A 141 -2.33 13.65 1.56
N LYS A 142 -3.36 14.19 0.91
CA LYS A 142 -4.70 14.28 1.52
C LYS A 142 -5.40 12.92 1.60
N VAL A 143 -5.21 12.04 0.61
CA VAL A 143 -5.92 10.75 0.51
C VAL A 143 -5.32 9.67 1.43
N LEU A 144 -4.01 9.67 1.63
CA LEU A 144 -3.30 8.59 2.34
C LEU A 144 -2.81 8.97 3.74
N ALA A 145 -2.71 10.28 4.06
CA ALA A 145 -2.38 10.69 5.42
C ALA A 145 -3.48 10.21 6.39
N VAL A 146 -3.07 9.77 7.57
CA VAL A 146 -4.02 9.29 8.57
C VAL A 146 -4.88 10.44 9.08
N TYR A 147 -4.27 11.59 9.40
CA TYR A 147 -4.95 12.84 9.74
C TYR A 147 -4.30 14.03 9.01
N PRO A 148 -4.73 14.36 7.78
CA PRO A 148 -4.08 15.40 6.96
C PRO A 148 -4.14 16.80 7.59
N GLU A 149 -5.13 17.07 8.45
CA GLU A 149 -5.33 18.37 9.10
C GLU A 149 -4.65 18.48 10.47
N LYS A 150 -4.23 17.36 11.07
CA LYS A 150 -3.57 17.33 12.40
C LYS A 150 -2.10 17.01 12.24
N THR A 151 -1.33 17.98 11.76
CA THR A 151 0.13 17.89 11.62
C THR A 151 0.88 17.74 12.94
N GLN A 152 0.22 17.95 14.09
CA GLN A 152 0.82 17.83 15.43
C GLN A 152 0.31 16.60 16.22
N GLY A 153 -0.65 15.85 15.68
CA GLY A 153 -1.18 14.65 16.34
C GLY A 153 -0.27 13.46 16.10
N LYS A 154 0.37 12.94 17.16
CA LYS A 154 1.11 11.67 17.08
C LYS A 154 0.16 10.50 17.16
N ILE A 155 0.35 9.53 16.26
CA ILE A 155 -0.39 8.28 16.20
C ILE A 155 0.52 7.17 16.69
N GLU A 156 0.01 6.35 17.61
CA GLU A 156 0.71 5.16 18.09
C GLU A 156 0.30 3.96 17.25
N ILE A 157 1.28 3.32 16.60
CA ILE A 157 1.11 2.09 15.84
C ILE A 157 1.83 0.97 16.58
N GLN A 158 1.12 -0.10 16.89
CA GLN A 158 1.73 -1.32 17.41
C GLN A 158 2.24 -2.17 16.26
N THR A 159 3.53 -2.51 16.31
CA THR A 159 4.20 -3.38 15.34
C THR A 159 4.73 -4.62 16.04
N LYS A 160 4.88 -5.72 15.29
CA LYS A 160 5.44 -6.97 15.83
C LYS A 160 6.94 -6.88 16.07
N GLU A 161 7.67 -6.13 15.23
CA GLU A 161 9.13 -6.03 15.31
C GLU A 161 9.63 -4.85 16.14
N ASP A 162 9.05 -3.66 15.99
CA ASP A 162 9.58 -2.42 16.56
C ASP A 162 8.81 -1.96 17.80
N GLY A 163 7.80 -2.72 18.25
CA GLY A 163 6.90 -2.34 19.35
C GLY A 163 6.00 -1.16 18.97
N THR A 164 5.79 -0.23 19.91
CA THR A 164 4.95 0.96 19.68
C THR A 164 5.74 2.06 18.99
N ILE A 165 5.37 2.40 17.76
CA ILE A 165 5.96 3.51 17.00
C ILE A 165 5.02 4.72 17.06
N LYS A 166 5.60 5.91 17.23
CA LYS A 166 4.86 7.18 17.18
C LYS A 166 5.15 7.87 15.86
N ILE A 167 4.13 8.10 15.05
CA ILE A 167 4.24 8.77 13.75
C ILE A 167 3.39 10.03 13.73
N ASP A 168 3.73 11.01 12.90
CA ASP A 168 2.89 12.18 12.71
C ASP A 168 1.65 11.82 11.87
N GLY A 169 0.51 12.45 12.14
CA GLY A 169 -0.73 12.18 11.40
C GLY A 169 -0.65 12.47 9.89
N SER A 170 0.30 13.31 9.47
CA SER A 170 0.58 13.61 8.06
C SER A 170 1.51 12.60 7.38
N SER A 171 2.11 11.65 8.12
CA SER A 171 3.02 10.66 7.56
C SER A 171 2.25 9.61 6.76
N LEU A 172 2.90 9.09 5.71
CA LEU A 172 2.36 7.98 4.92
C LEU A 172 2.91 6.66 5.43
N ILE A 173 2.05 5.65 5.58
CA ILE A 173 2.48 4.33 6.04
C ILE A 173 2.62 3.41 4.83
N LEU A 174 3.81 2.90 4.63
CA LEU A 174 4.07 1.77 3.74
C LEU A 174 4.52 0.57 4.56
N GLY A 175 4.33 -0.61 4.02
CA GLY A 175 4.70 -1.86 4.65
C GLY A 175 5.68 -2.64 3.82
N MET A 176 6.54 -3.38 4.49
CA MET A 176 7.34 -4.44 3.90
C MET A 176 7.15 -5.72 4.71
N CYS A 177 6.91 -6.84 4.04
CA CYS A 177 6.71 -8.12 4.69
C CYS A 177 7.48 -9.23 4.00
N SER A 178 7.90 -10.22 4.77
CA SER A 178 8.45 -11.48 4.28
C SER A 178 8.35 -12.50 5.41
N THR A 179 7.97 -13.73 5.06
CA THR A 179 7.82 -14.79 6.07
C THR A 179 9.10 -15.63 6.18
N PRO A 180 9.43 -16.15 7.38
CA PRO A 180 10.47 -17.16 7.48
C PRO A 180 10.08 -18.44 6.75
N ALA A 181 11.06 -19.18 6.26
CA ALA A 181 10.85 -20.51 5.72
C ALA A 181 10.85 -21.53 6.88
N TYR A 182 9.78 -22.33 6.97
CA TYR A 182 9.62 -23.37 7.98
C TYR A 182 9.54 -24.76 7.34
N ASN A 183 10.09 -25.76 8.02
CA ASN A 183 9.92 -27.16 7.65
C ASN A 183 8.56 -27.70 8.13
N ALA A 184 8.28 -28.98 7.86
CA ALA A 184 7.02 -29.62 8.26
C ALA A 184 6.78 -29.64 9.78
N ASP A 185 7.86 -29.60 10.57
CA ASP A 185 7.83 -29.60 12.03
C ASP A 185 7.69 -28.18 12.62
N GLY A 186 7.54 -27.15 11.78
CA GLY A 186 7.41 -25.75 12.20
C GLY A 186 8.71 -25.10 12.68
N GLN A 187 9.86 -25.72 12.39
CA GLN A 187 11.19 -25.17 12.68
C GLN A 187 11.71 -24.40 11.47
N TYR A 188 12.60 -23.43 11.69
CA TYR A 188 13.26 -22.73 10.59
C TYR A 188 14.02 -23.72 9.72
N THR A 189 13.86 -23.61 8.39
CA THR A 189 14.63 -24.42 7.45
C THR A 189 16.12 -24.06 7.49
N ASP A 190 16.43 -22.78 7.78
CA ASP A 190 17.78 -22.24 7.91
C ASP A 190 17.76 -21.05 8.89
N MET A 191 18.30 -21.25 10.09
CA MET A 191 18.36 -20.22 11.12
C MET A 191 19.35 -19.10 10.76
N GLU A 192 20.50 -19.43 10.17
CA GLU A 192 21.50 -18.42 9.79
C GLU A 192 20.98 -17.56 8.64
N GLY A 193 20.33 -18.19 7.66
CA GLY A 193 19.62 -17.51 6.58
C GLY A 193 18.50 -16.60 7.09
N GLU A 194 17.76 -17.01 8.12
CA GLU A 194 16.73 -16.17 8.75
C GLU A 194 17.33 -14.94 9.44
N VAL A 195 18.43 -15.09 10.18
CA VAL A 195 19.15 -13.95 10.79
C VAL A 195 19.64 -12.99 9.71
N GLN A 196 20.20 -13.52 8.61
CA GLN A 196 20.65 -12.72 7.49
C GLN A 196 19.49 -11.99 6.80
N ARG A 197 18.36 -12.67 6.58
CA ARG A 197 17.14 -12.11 5.99
C ARG A 197 16.67 -10.90 6.78
N ARG A 198 16.46 -11.05 8.09
CA ARG A 198 16.02 -9.94 8.96
C ARG A 198 16.97 -8.75 8.90
N ARG A 199 18.28 -9.01 8.96
CA ARG A 199 19.30 -7.95 8.89
C ARG A 199 19.23 -7.18 7.56
N VAL A 200 19.03 -7.87 6.44
CA VAL A 200 18.92 -7.22 5.13
C VAL A 200 17.60 -6.49 5.00
N LEU A 201 16.47 -7.05 5.44
CA LEU A 201 15.18 -6.38 5.40
C LEU A 201 15.21 -5.07 6.20
N ARG A 202 15.83 -5.04 7.38
CA ARG A 202 16.00 -3.78 8.14
C ARG A 202 16.78 -2.72 7.37
N ARG A 203 17.87 -3.10 6.69
CA ARG A 203 18.63 -2.16 5.85
C ARG A 203 17.82 -1.68 4.65
N VAL A 204 17.12 -2.59 3.97
CA VAL A 204 16.26 -2.26 2.83
C VAL A 204 15.15 -1.31 3.27
N ARG A 205 14.56 -1.52 4.45
CA ARG A 205 13.57 -0.63 5.07
C ARG A 205 14.12 0.79 5.23
N GLU A 206 15.30 0.93 5.81
CA GLU A 206 15.92 2.25 6.03
C GLU A 206 16.23 2.95 4.70
N GLU A 207 16.83 2.24 3.74
CA GLU A 207 17.15 2.77 2.41
C GLU A 207 15.89 3.20 1.63
N ILE A 208 14.86 2.33 1.61
CA ILE A 208 13.63 2.61 0.87
C ILE A 208 12.85 3.76 1.53
N GLN A 209 12.84 3.82 2.86
CA GLN A 209 12.14 4.86 3.59
C GLN A 209 12.69 6.24 3.26
N GLU A 210 14.02 6.41 3.30
CA GLU A 210 14.66 7.67 2.94
C GLU A 210 14.35 8.03 1.48
N LYS A 211 14.51 7.06 0.57
CA LYS A 211 14.31 7.27 -0.87
C LYS A 211 12.88 7.67 -1.22
N VAL A 212 11.89 6.97 -0.66
CA VAL A 212 10.47 7.24 -0.91
C VAL A 212 10.06 8.56 -0.26
N SER A 213 10.52 8.85 0.96
CA SER A 213 10.25 10.12 1.64
C SER A 213 10.77 11.31 0.84
N LYS A 214 12.00 11.20 0.32
CA LYS A 214 12.60 12.22 -0.55
C LYS A 214 11.82 12.38 -1.85
N PHE A 215 11.44 11.28 -2.50
CA PHE A 215 10.66 11.31 -3.74
C PHE A 215 9.29 11.98 -3.55
N LEU A 216 8.61 11.68 -2.44
CA LEU A 216 7.29 12.22 -2.12
C LEU A 216 7.33 13.57 -1.40
N GLY A 217 8.50 14.08 -1.01
CA GLY A 217 8.62 15.32 -0.23
C GLY A 217 7.70 15.33 1.00
N THR A 218 7.58 14.19 1.67
CA THR A 218 6.80 13.98 2.89
C THR A 218 7.39 12.81 3.65
N GLU A 219 7.20 12.76 4.96
CA GLU A 219 7.63 11.61 5.75
C GLU A 219 6.83 10.37 5.34
N VAL A 220 7.56 9.32 4.99
CA VAL A 220 7.02 7.96 4.85
C VAL A 220 7.63 7.11 5.95
N VAL A 221 6.79 6.31 6.58
CA VAL A 221 7.20 5.34 7.58
C VAL A 221 7.00 3.95 6.99
N PHE A 222 8.08 3.18 6.89
CA PHE A 222 8.01 1.79 6.47
C PHE A 222 7.95 0.88 7.68
N LEU A 223 6.87 0.10 7.77
CA LEU A 223 6.67 -0.85 8.86
C LEU A 223 6.99 -2.28 8.41
N LEU A 224 7.69 -3.03 9.25
CA LEU A 224 7.92 -4.45 9.06
C LEU A 224 6.78 -5.24 9.70
N ASP A 225 6.14 -6.09 8.89
CA ASP A 225 5.15 -7.07 9.34
C ASP A 225 4.00 -6.48 10.21
N LEU A 226 3.29 -5.46 9.68
CA LEU A 226 1.99 -5.00 10.24
C LEU A 226 0.98 -6.16 10.37
#